data_AF-A0A7U9MUG9-F1
#
_entry.id   AF-A0A7U9MUG9-F1
#
_cell.length_a   1.000
_cell.length_b   1.000
_cell.length_c   1.000
_cell.angle_alpha   90.00
_cell.angle_beta   90.00
_cell.angle_gamma   90.00
#
_symmetry.space_group_name_H-M   'P 1'
#
loop_
_entity.id
_entity.type
_entity.pdbx_description
1 polymer ?
#
loop_
_entity_poly.entity_id
_entity_poly.type
_entity_poly.pdbx_seq_one_letter_code
_entity_poly.pdbx_strand_id
1 'polypeptide(L)'
;MADFFSKMNDDYARKHFPEGSVFEGAMKTVKRRSIGGLFFFGLFFAAALYGLVWGIRRTLKFMAEGQDDMLSVGIVICGFFGVIVLVCLLVLVLLIKGSRKKRGDYIADSAKHSKLPVSEIEEFERQAAASDCYILKLTAGLDRMLSNATNKDGLLTRDYIYLADPAQTVMRVDSLKACCFSDYTYYIDTGKQHKKIHCLAICLVAANGVSVLSDTTEEAGRALMAIIKERNSTVDTNEGKVLPEDALDSYKKRVLEG
;
A
#
# COMPACT_ATOMS: atom_id res chain seq x y z
N MET A 1 -9.26 26.71 -5.40
CA MET A 1 -8.02 25.95 -5.08
C MET A 1 -7.88 25.60 -3.59
N ALA A 2 -8.52 26.33 -2.65
CA ALA A 2 -8.24 26.23 -1.21
C ALA A 2 -8.73 24.97 -0.48
N ASP A 3 -9.63 24.15 -1.05
CA ASP A 3 -10.24 23.04 -0.28
C ASP A 3 -9.56 21.67 -0.47
N PHE A 4 -8.80 21.45 -1.54
CA PHE A 4 -8.22 20.13 -1.85
C PHE A 4 -6.75 19.99 -1.46
N PHE A 5 -5.99 21.08 -1.54
CA PHE A 5 -4.55 21.08 -1.25
C PHE A 5 -4.23 22.12 -0.18
N SER A 6 -3.59 21.67 0.89
CA SER A 6 -3.08 22.53 1.95
C SER A 6 -1.57 22.54 1.90
N LYS A 7 -0.93 23.69 2.17
CA LYS A 7 0.51 23.71 2.39
C LYS A 7 0.88 22.92 3.64
N MET A 8 2.08 22.34 3.61
CA MET A 8 2.68 21.69 4.75
C MET A 8 2.76 22.67 5.93
N ASN A 9 2.37 22.19 7.10
CA ASN A 9 2.43 22.95 8.34
C ASN A 9 3.04 22.10 9.44
N ASP A 10 3.57 22.77 10.47
CA ASP A 10 4.28 22.11 11.57
C ASP A 10 3.40 21.12 12.32
N ASP A 11 2.09 21.38 12.46
CA ASP A 11 1.15 20.49 13.14
C ASP A 11 0.97 19.18 12.37
N TYR A 12 0.83 19.25 11.05
CA TYR A 12 0.75 18.08 10.18
C TYR A 12 2.08 17.33 10.19
N ALA A 13 3.20 18.02 9.99
CA ALA A 13 4.52 17.41 9.98
C ALA A 13 4.83 16.68 11.29
N ARG A 14 4.57 17.29 12.46
CA ARG A 14 4.75 16.64 13.77
C ARG A 14 3.87 15.42 13.96
N LYS A 15 2.64 15.46 13.45
CA LYS A 15 1.66 14.37 13.60
C LYS A 15 1.96 13.19 12.68
N HIS A 16 2.43 13.46 11.47
CA HIS A 16 2.48 12.51 10.36
C HIS A 16 3.91 12.10 9.96
N PHE A 17 4.92 12.89 10.33
CA PHE A 17 6.35 12.62 10.11
C PHE A 17 7.10 12.65 11.45
N PRO A 18 6.93 11.62 12.32
CA PRO A 18 7.76 11.52 13.52
C PRO A 18 9.24 11.52 13.10
N GLU A 19 10.07 12.31 13.80
CA GLU A 19 11.51 12.51 13.50
C GLU A 19 11.79 13.15 12.12
N GLY A 20 10.77 13.70 11.45
CA GLY A 20 10.90 14.39 10.16
C GLY A 20 10.95 13.46 8.94
N SER A 21 10.65 12.17 9.10
CA SER A 21 10.68 11.18 8.01
C SER A 21 9.28 10.71 7.58
N VAL A 22 9.06 10.71 6.26
CA VAL A 22 7.83 10.18 5.63
C VAL A 22 7.75 8.66 5.81
N PHE A 23 8.89 7.97 5.61
CA PHE A 23 8.98 6.51 5.65
C PHE A 23 9.01 5.95 7.08
N GLU A 24 9.49 6.71 8.07
CA GLU A 24 9.39 6.29 9.48
C GLU A 24 7.97 6.32 10.01
N GLY A 25 7.17 7.27 9.52
CA GLY A 25 5.72 7.24 9.71
C GLY A 25 5.18 5.87 9.32
N ALA A 26 5.41 5.43 8.08
CA ALA A 26 4.97 4.12 7.55
C ALA A 26 5.50 2.94 8.39
N MET A 27 6.78 2.97 8.77
CA MET A 27 7.41 1.96 9.63
C MET A 27 6.69 1.83 10.98
N LYS A 28 6.33 2.94 11.64
CA LYS A 28 5.67 2.93 12.96
C LYS A 28 4.30 2.27 12.91
N THR A 29 3.52 2.52 11.85
CA THR A 29 2.20 1.89 11.65
C THR A 29 2.33 0.40 11.40
N VAL A 30 3.27 -0.01 10.53
CA VAL A 30 3.54 -1.43 10.26
C VAL A 30 4.01 -2.14 11.53
N LYS A 31 4.93 -1.55 12.30
CA LYS A 31 5.38 -2.10 13.59
C LYS A 31 4.22 -2.23 14.59
N ARG A 32 3.39 -1.20 14.75
CA ARG A 32 2.24 -1.23 15.66
C ARG A 32 1.22 -2.31 15.28
N ARG A 33 0.89 -2.42 13.98
CA ARG A 33 -0.03 -3.45 13.46
C ARG A 33 0.58 -4.84 13.59
N SER A 34 1.88 -4.97 13.33
CA SER A 34 2.61 -6.22 13.49
C SER A 34 2.66 -6.68 14.95
N ILE A 35 2.78 -5.78 15.93
CA ILE A 35 2.74 -6.15 17.36
C ILE A 35 1.39 -6.78 17.71
N GLY A 36 0.28 -6.14 17.33
CA GLY A 36 -1.06 -6.71 17.55
C GLY A 36 -1.25 -8.07 16.87
N GLY A 37 -0.78 -8.20 15.62
CA GLY A 37 -0.80 -9.47 14.90
C GLY A 37 0.06 -10.55 15.56
N LEU A 38 1.26 -10.20 16.05
CA LEU A 38 2.15 -11.13 16.73
C LEU A 38 1.55 -11.66 18.03
N PHE A 39 0.86 -10.81 18.81
CA PHE A 39 0.15 -11.26 20.00
C PHE A 39 -1.02 -12.20 19.66
N PHE A 40 -1.85 -11.83 18.69
CA PHE A 40 -3.01 -12.63 18.31
C PHE A 40 -2.61 -13.99 17.71
N PHE A 41 -1.73 -13.98 16.70
CA PHE A 41 -1.25 -15.22 16.08
C PHE A 41 -0.34 -16.01 17.03
N GLY A 42 0.38 -15.37 17.95
CA GLY A 42 1.17 -16.04 18.98
C GLY A 42 0.28 -16.83 19.94
N LEU A 43 -0.81 -16.23 20.42
CA LEU A 43 -1.79 -16.92 21.27
C LEU A 43 -2.49 -18.05 20.52
N PHE A 44 -2.91 -17.78 19.28
CA PHE A 44 -3.57 -18.78 18.44
C PHE A 44 -2.65 -19.95 18.11
N PHE A 45 -1.37 -19.68 17.84
CA PHE A 45 -0.33 -20.69 17.64
C PHE A 45 -0.13 -21.56 18.89
N ALA A 46 -0.07 -20.96 20.08
CA ALA A 46 0.05 -21.70 21.33
C ALA A 46 -1.17 -22.61 21.58
N ALA A 47 -2.38 -22.13 21.29
CA ALA A 47 -3.61 -22.91 21.38
C ALA A 47 -3.61 -24.08 20.37
N ALA A 48 -3.18 -23.84 19.14
CA ALA A 48 -3.07 -24.87 18.10
C ALA A 48 -2.01 -25.93 18.46
N LEU A 49 -0.87 -25.54 19.02
CA LEU A 49 0.14 -26.47 19.54
C LEU A 49 -0.39 -27.30 20.70
N TYR A 50 -1.13 -26.69 21.63
CA TYR A 50 -1.78 -27.43 22.71
C TYR A 50 -2.79 -28.45 22.16
N GLY A 51 -3.62 -28.04 21.20
CA GLY A 51 -4.56 -28.93 20.50
C GLY A 51 -3.88 -30.09 19.77
N LEU A 52 -2.75 -29.82 19.12
CA LEU A 52 -1.91 -30.84 18.47
C LEU A 52 -1.36 -31.83 19.48
N VAL A 53 -0.75 -31.36 20.57
CA VAL A 53 -0.18 -32.22 21.63
C VAL A 53 -1.28 -33.06 22.28
N TRP A 54 -2.43 -32.46 22.55
CA TRP A 54 -3.60 -33.17 23.08
C TRP A 54 -4.09 -34.24 22.10
N GLY A 55 -4.22 -33.91 20.82
CA GLY A 55 -4.62 -34.83 19.75
C GLY A 55 -3.66 -36.01 19.61
N ILE A 56 -2.35 -35.76 19.63
CA ILE A 56 -1.31 -36.81 19.59
C ILE A 56 -1.44 -37.72 20.81
N ARG A 57 -1.52 -37.16 22.02
CA ARG A 57 -1.69 -37.95 23.25
C ARG A 57 -2.95 -38.80 23.22
N ARG A 58 -4.05 -38.27 22.68
CA ARG A 58 -5.32 -39.01 22.58
C ARG A 58 -5.25 -40.13 21.53
N THR A 59 -4.61 -39.87 20.40
CA THR A 59 -4.39 -40.86 19.33
C THR A 59 -3.50 -42.01 19.80
N LEU A 60 -2.44 -41.70 20.56
CA LEU A 60 -1.58 -42.72 21.20
C LEU A 60 -2.36 -43.59 22.20
N LYS A 61 -3.32 -43.02 22.94
CA LYS A 61 -4.20 -43.80 23.82
C LYS A 61 -5.12 -44.74 23.04
N PHE A 62 -5.73 -44.28 21.95
CA PHE A 62 -6.58 -45.13 21.10
C PHE A 62 -5.79 -46.31 20.50
N MET A 63 -4.53 -46.07 20.12
CA MET A 63 -3.62 -47.13 19.66
C MET A 63 -3.30 -48.15 20.76
N ALA A 64 -3.05 -47.69 21.99
CA ALA A 64 -2.77 -48.57 23.13
C ALA A 64 -4.00 -49.37 23.58
N GLU A 65 -5.21 -48.83 23.40
CA GLU A 65 -6.49 -49.45 23.77
C GLU A 65 -7.08 -50.33 22.64
N GLY A 66 -6.40 -50.45 21.48
CA GLY A 66 -6.84 -51.27 20.35
C GLY A 66 -8.09 -50.76 19.63
N GLN A 67 -8.38 -49.46 19.73
CA GLN A 67 -9.55 -48.82 19.13
C GLN A 67 -9.25 -48.30 17.72
N ASP A 68 -9.09 -49.22 16.76
CA ASP A 68 -8.69 -48.92 15.38
C ASP A 68 -9.66 -47.96 14.64
N ASP A 69 -10.96 -48.02 14.95
CA ASP A 69 -11.95 -47.10 14.38
C ASP A 69 -11.70 -45.63 14.80
N MET A 70 -11.21 -45.41 16.02
CA MET A 70 -10.95 -44.07 16.58
C MET A 70 -9.56 -43.52 16.23
N LEU A 71 -8.65 -44.38 15.78
CA LEU A 71 -7.32 -44.01 15.31
C LEU A 71 -7.39 -43.07 14.10
N SER A 72 -8.27 -43.38 13.15
CA SER A 72 -8.51 -42.56 11.96
C SER A 72 -8.92 -41.12 12.32
N VAL A 73 -9.85 -40.98 13.29
CA VAL A 73 -10.34 -39.69 13.79
C VAL A 73 -9.22 -38.91 14.48
N GLY A 74 -8.39 -39.59 15.28
CA GLY A 74 -7.23 -38.98 15.95
C GLY A 74 -6.20 -38.41 14.96
N ILE A 75 -5.90 -39.16 13.89
CA ILE A 75 -4.98 -38.73 12.83
C ILE A 75 -5.52 -37.49 12.10
N VAL A 76 -6.81 -37.45 11.78
CA VAL A 76 -7.44 -36.29 11.12
C VAL A 76 -7.36 -35.04 12.00
N ILE A 77 -7.64 -35.17 13.31
CA ILE A 77 -7.53 -34.06 14.26
C ILE A 77 -6.08 -33.56 14.36
N CYS A 78 -5.10 -34.47 14.42
CA CYS A 78 -3.68 -34.10 14.42
C CYS A 78 -3.27 -33.40 13.13
N GLY A 79 -3.74 -33.89 11.97
CA GLY A 79 -3.50 -33.27 10.67
C GLY A 79 -4.05 -31.85 10.58
N PHE A 80 -5.29 -31.64 11.05
CA PHE A 80 -5.93 -30.32 11.09
C PHE A 80 -5.13 -29.31 11.94
N PHE A 81 -4.78 -29.68 13.18
CA PHE A 81 -3.95 -28.81 14.03
C PHE A 81 -2.55 -28.61 13.44
N GLY A 82 -1.97 -29.62 12.78
CA GLY A 82 -0.67 -29.52 12.12
C GLY A 82 -0.66 -28.49 10.99
N VAL A 83 -1.69 -28.49 10.15
CA VAL A 83 -1.86 -27.47 9.09
C VAL A 83 -2.00 -26.07 9.69
N ILE A 84 -2.81 -25.92 10.75
CA ILE A 84 -2.97 -24.62 11.42
C ILE A 84 -1.65 -24.11 11.99
N VAL A 85 -0.88 -24.97 12.65
CA VAL A 85 0.45 -24.65 13.20
C VAL A 85 1.38 -24.15 12.08
N LEU A 86 1.40 -24.82 10.92
CA LEU A 86 2.22 -24.40 9.77
C LEU A 86 1.80 -23.04 9.21
N VAL A 87 0.50 -22.80 9.04
CA VAL A 87 -0.02 -21.52 8.55
C VAL A 87 0.31 -20.40 9.54
N CYS A 88 0.13 -20.64 10.84
CA CYS A 88 0.47 -19.67 11.89
C CYS A 88 1.97 -19.34 11.90
N LEU A 89 2.85 -20.34 11.75
CA LEU A 89 4.29 -20.12 11.64
C LEU A 89 4.62 -19.23 10.44
N LEU A 90 4.04 -19.51 9.28
CA LEU A 90 4.26 -18.72 8.07
C LEU A 90 3.85 -17.25 8.28
N VAL A 91 2.66 -17.01 8.84
CA VAL A 91 2.19 -15.65 9.14
C VAL A 91 3.08 -14.96 10.17
N LEU A 92 3.47 -15.64 11.25
CA LEU A 92 4.36 -15.09 12.27
C LEU A 92 5.73 -14.70 11.69
N VAL A 93 6.30 -15.53 10.82
CA VAL A 93 7.57 -15.22 10.13
C VAL A 93 7.43 -13.96 9.27
N LEU A 94 6.34 -13.82 8.51
CA LEU A 94 6.08 -12.63 7.71
C LEU A 94 5.92 -11.37 8.58
N LEU A 95 5.20 -11.46 9.71
CA LEU A 95 5.05 -10.35 10.66
C LEU A 95 6.38 -9.97 11.33
N ILE A 96 7.19 -10.95 11.76
CA ILE A 96 8.52 -10.69 12.32
C ILE A 96 9.43 -10.05 11.28
N LYS A 97 9.44 -10.55 10.04
CA LYS A 97 10.23 -9.97 8.95
C LYS A 97 9.80 -8.53 8.64
N GLY A 98 8.49 -8.27 8.63
CA GLY A 98 7.95 -6.93 8.46
C GLY A 98 8.30 -5.97 9.60
N SER A 99 8.25 -6.42 10.85
CA SER A 99 8.58 -5.57 12.02
C SER A 99 10.06 -5.25 12.16
N ARG A 100 10.94 -6.07 11.57
CA ARG A 100 12.40 -5.84 11.54
C ARG A 100 12.85 -4.84 10.48
N LYS A 101 11.99 -4.47 9.52
CA LYS A 101 12.34 -3.47 8.50
C LYS A 101 12.72 -2.14 9.17
N LYS A 102 13.84 -1.57 8.74
CA LYS A 102 14.34 -0.26 9.15
C LYS A 102 13.97 0.79 8.11
N ARG A 103 14.08 2.08 8.46
CA ARG A 103 13.88 3.20 7.52
C ARG A 103 14.63 3.01 6.20
N GLY A 104 15.90 2.62 6.26
CA GLY A 104 16.71 2.37 5.07
C GLY A 104 16.14 1.30 4.13
N ASP A 105 15.45 0.28 4.66
CA ASP A 105 14.80 -0.75 3.83
C ASP A 105 13.60 -0.17 3.09
N TYR A 106 12.85 0.74 3.71
CA TYR A 106 11.71 1.42 3.08
C TYR A 106 12.18 2.41 2.00
N ILE A 107 13.26 3.14 2.26
CA ILE A 107 13.88 4.02 1.27
C ILE A 107 14.38 3.21 0.08
N ALA A 108 15.06 2.08 0.33
CA ALA A 108 15.55 1.20 -0.73
C ALA A 108 14.41 0.56 -1.55
N ASP A 109 13.33 0.11 -0.89
CA ASP A 109 12.14 -0.42 -1.56
C ASP A 109 11.49 0.67 -2.43
N SER A 110 11.29 1.88 -1.89
CA SER A 110 10.75 3.03 -2.64
C SER A 110 11.63 3.41 -3.82
N ALA A 111 12.95 3.48 -3.65
CA ALA A 111 13.92 3.75 -4.71
C ALA A 111 13.81 2.73 -5.86
N LYS A 112 13.69 1.45 -5.50
CA LYS A 112 13.52 0.36 -6.46
C LYS A 112 12.21 0.47 -7.25
N HIS A 113 11.09 0.73 -6.57
CA HIS A 113 9.78 0.88 -7.22
C HIS A 113 9.70 2.13 -8.09
N SER A 114 10.30 3.22 -7.61
CA SER A 114 10.38 4.51 -8.30
C SER A 114 11.37 4.50 -9.46
N LYS A 115 12.25 3.49 -9.53
CA LYS A 115 13.44 3.46 -10.42
C LYS A 115 14.27 4.74 -10.29
N LEU A 116 14.44 5.21 -9.06
CA LEU A 116 15.24 6.37 -8.70
C LEU A 116 16.38 5.92 -7.77
N PRO A 117 17.53 6.61 -7.75
CA PRO A 117 18.56 6.34 -6.76
C PRO A 117 18.06 6.71 -5.36
N VAL A 118 18.62 6.04 -4.34
CA VAL A 118 18.30 6.27 -2.92
C VAL A 118 18.43 7.74 -2.53
N SER A 119 19.42 8.45 -3.05
CA SER A 119 19.65 9.87 -2.77
C SER A 119 18.49 10.77 -3.19
N GLU A 120 17.76 10.42 -4.26
CA GLU A 120 16.58 11.18 -4.70
C GLU A 120 15.39 10.95 -3.76
N ILE A 121 15.27 9.75 -3.19
CA ILE A 121 14.24 9.44 -2.20
C ILE A 121 14.51 10.17 -0.87
N GLU A 122 15.78 10.25 -0.46
CA GLU A 122 16.20 11.03 0.70
C GLU A 122 15.99 12.53 0.50
N GLU A 123 16.24 13.05 -0.71
CA GLU A 123 15.95 14.43 -1.07
C GLU A 123 14.45 14.73 -1.02
N PHE A 124 13.62 13.82 -1.53
CA PHE A 124 12.16 13.90 -1.37
C PHE A 124 11.76 13.98 0.11
N GLU A 125 12.32 13.15 0.98
CA GLU A 125 12.01 13.23 2.43
C GLU A 125 12.36 14.60 3.01
N ARG A 126 13.51 15.16 2.63
CA ARG A 126 13.93 16.50 3.08
C ARG A 126 12.95 17.58 2.63
N GLN A 127 12.47 17.50 1.38
CA GLN A 127 11.51 18.47 0.85
C GLN A 127 10.09 18.25 1.38
N ALA A 128 9.71 17.03 1.76
CA ALA A 128 8.39 16.72 2.29
C ALA A 128 8.07 17.45 3.59
N ALA A 129 9.08 17.79 4.40
CA ALA A 129 8.92 18.59 5.61
C ALA A 129 8.93 20.11 5.36
N ALA A 130 9.22 20.56 4.14
CA ALA A 130 9.33 21.98 3.81
C ALA A 130 7.95 22.65 3.66
N SER A 131 7.86 23.93 3.99
CA SER A 131 6.61 24.70 3.99
C SER A 131 6.01 24.97 2.61
N ASP A 132 6.78 24.76 1.55
CA ASP A 132 6.37 24.83 0.15
C ASP A 132 5.83 23.49 -0.40
N CYS A 133 5.91 22.41 0.39
CA CYS A 133 5.26 21.15 0.06
C CYS A 133 3.73 21.28 0.19
N TYR A 134 3.00 20.71 -0.77
CA TYR A 134 1.55 20.58 -0.73
C TYR A 134 1.15 19.20 -0.24
N ILE A 135 0.16 19.15 0.65
CA ILE A 135 -0.52 17.93 1.07
C ILE A 135 -1.69 17.72 0.12
N LEU A 136 -1.68 16.59 -0.59
CA LEU A 136 -2.67 16.22 -1.59
C LEU A 136 -3.75 15.33 -0.98
N LYS A 137 -4.95 15.89 -0.75
CA LYS A 137 -6.09 15.12 -0.25
C LYS A 137 -6.91 14.57 -1.42
N LEU A 138 -6.31 13.65 -2.18
CA LEU A 138 -7.04 12.88 -3.19
C LEU A 138 -7.99 11.89 -2.49
N THR A 139 -9.18 11.72 -3.06
CA THR A 139 -10.40 11.26 -2.35
C THR A 139 -10.29 9.84 -1.78
N ALA A 140 -11.13 9.53 -0.79
CA ALA A 140 -11.12 8.31 0.03
C ALA A 140 -11.70 7.06 -0.66
N GLY A 141 -11.09 6.61 -1.75
CA GLY A 141 -11.40 5.30 -2.33
C GLY A 141 -10.64 4.13 -1.68
N LEU A 142 -10.79 2.94 -2.26
CA LEU A 142 -10.34 1.65 -1.71
C LEU A 142 -8.82 1.62 -1.46
N ASP A 143 -8.04 2.36 -2.27
CA ASP A 143 -6.58 2.49 -2.10
C ASP A 143 -6.20 3.14 -0.77
N ARG A 144 -7.01 4.07 -0.24
CA ARG A 144 -6.80 4.63 1.11
C ARG A 144 -7.14 3.64 2.23
N MET A 145 -7.94 2.60 1.97
CA MET A 145 -8.16 1.49 2.92
C MET A 145 -7.04 0.45 2.86
N LEU A 146 -6.46 0.23 1.67
CA LEU A 146 -5.43 -0.76 1.42
C LEU A 146 -4.00 -0.23 1.64
N SER A 147 -3.79 1.10 1.58
CA SER A 147 -2.48 1.72 1.79
C SER A 147 -2.02 1.51 3.24
N ASN A 148 -0.82 0.95 3.37
CA ASN A 148 -0.12 0.81 4.64
C ASN A 148 0.65 2.10 5.03
N ALA A 149 0.58 3.15 4.19
CA ALA A 149 1.14 4.44 4.51
C ALA A 149 0.40 5.06 5.70
N THR A 150 1.16 5.58 6.65
CA THR A 150 0.62 6.27 7.85
C THR A 150 -0.10 7.56 7.49
N ASN A 151 0.21 8.08 6.29
CA ASN A 151 -0.37 9.27 5.72
C ASN A 151 -1.07 8.85 4.44
N LYS A 152 -2.40 8.97 4.46
CA LYS A 152 -3.27 8.63 3.33
C LYS A 152 -3.35 9.77 2.31
N ASP A 153 -2.55 10.81 2.50
CA ASP A 153 -2.50 11.99 1.65
C ASP A 153 -1.26 11.90 0.79
N GLY A 154 -1.37 12.28 -0.47
CA GLY A 154 -0.22 12.48 -1.32
C GLY A 154 0.57 13.71 -0.90
N LEU A 155 1.78 13.86 -1.44
CA LEU A 155 2.66 14.98 -1.22
C LEU A 155 3.15 15.49 -2.57
N LEU A 156 3.13 16.80 -2.75
CA LEU A 156 3.75 17.48 -3.87
C LEU A 156 4.77 18.46 -3.32
N THR A 157 6.02 18.01 -3.30
CA THR A 157 7.19 18.84 -2.97
C THR A 157 7.53 19.75 -4.14
N ARG A 158 8.62 20.52 -4.06
CA ARG A 158 9.08 21.34 -5.19
C ARG A 158 9.40 20.47 -6.41
N ASP A 159 10.16 19.39 -6.20
CA ASP A 159 10.77 18.61 -7.28
C ASP A 159 10.09 17.24 -7.50
N TYR A 160 9.32 16.75 -6.51
CA TYR A 160 8.74 15.40 -6.51
C TYR A 160 7.26 15.36 -6.17
N ILE A 161 6.59 14.33 -6.67
CA ILE A 161 5.23 13.95 -6.32
C ILE A 161 5.18 12.51 -5.77
N TYR A 162 4.31 12.31 -4.78
CA TYR A 162 4.05 11.06 -4.09
C TYR A 162 2.55 10.94 -3.85
N LEU A 163 1.91 9.83 -4.23
CA LEU A 163 0.46 9.65 -4.09
C LEU A 163 0.05 8.65 -3.00
N ALA A 164 0.96 8.32 -2.08
CA ALA A 164 0.69 7.38 -0.98
C ALA A 164 0.20 5.99 -1.42
N ASP A 165 0.65 5.53 -2.59
CA ASP A 165 0.39 4.19 -3.09
C ASP A 165 1.10 3.13 -2.22
N PRO A 166 0.65 1.86 -2.24
CA PRO A 166 1.23 0.81 -1.41
C PRO A 166 2.73 0.57 -1.61
N ALA A 167 3.26 0.84 -2.81
CA ALA A 167 4.68 0.70 -3.13
C ALA A 167 5.53 1.93 -2.73
N GLN A 168 4.87 2.98 -2.24
CA GLN A 168 5.48 4.24 -1.82
C GLN A 168 6.34 4.87 -2.92
N THR A 169 5.73 4.98 -4.09
CA THR A 169 6.37 5.42 -5.32
C THR A 169 6.54 6.95 -5.32
N VAL A 170 7.76 7.41 -5.58
CA VAL A 170 8.13 8.83 -5.71
C VAL A 170 8.48 9.10 -7.17
N MET A 171 7.98 10.19 -7.73
CA MET A 171 8.21 10.54 -9.14
C MET A 171 8.70 12.00 -9.20
N ARG A 172 9.71 12.29 -10.04
CA ARG A 172 10.12 13.67 -10.27
C ARG A 172 9.08 14.38 -11.14
N VAL A 173 8.67 15.57 -10.72
CA VAL A 173 7.64 16.38 -11.42
C VAL A 173 8.09 16.76 -12.83
N ASP A 174 9.36 17.12 -12.99
CA ASP A 174 9.97 17.47 -14.28
C ASP A 174 10.04 16.29 -15.27
N SER A 175 10.07 15.06 -14.74
CA SER A 175 10.14 13.83 -15.53
C SER A 175 8.77 13.25 -15.90
N LEU A 176 7.68 13.87 -15.43
CA LEU A 176 6.34 13.39 -15.74
C LEU A 176 6.03 13.59 -17.23
N LYS A 177 5.58 12.50 -17.86
CA LYS A 177 5.11 12.47 -19.24
C LYS A 177 3.60 12.61 -19.32
N ALA A 178 2.87 12.11 -18.33
CA ALA A 178 1.42 12.29 -18.27
C ALA A 178 0.88 12.46 -16.85
N CYS A 179 -0.21 13.21 -16.76
CA CYS A 179 -1.08 13.36 -15.59
C CYS A 179 -2.52 13.43 -16.09
N CYS A 180 -3.20 12.28 -16.17
CA CYS A 180 -4.49 12.13 -16.86
C CYS A 180 -5.51 11.42 -16.00
N PHE A 181 -6.79 11.56 -16.32
CA PHE A 181 -7.84 10.79 -15.65
C PHE A 181 -7.95 9.38 -16.24
N SER A 182 -8.21 8.40 -15.39
CA SER A 182 -8.54 7.03 -15.78
C SER A 182 -9.83 6.63 -15.07
N ASP A 183 -10.76 6.04 -15.81
CA ASP A 183 -11.83 5.23 -15.24
C ASP A 183 -11.27 3.83 -14.99
N TYR A 184 -11.61 3.24 -13.87
CA TYR A 184 -11.33 1.84 -13.60
C TYR A 184 -12.45 1.24 -12.76
N THR A 185 -12.57 -0.07 -12.84
CA THR A 185 -13.64 -0.78 -12.18
C THR A 185 -13.13 -1.66 -11.04
N TYR A 186 -13.82 -1.64 -9.90
CA TYR A 186 -13.75 -2.76 -8.96
C TYR A 186 -15.11 -3.42 -8.74
N TYR A 187 -15.04 -4.72 -8.41
CA TYR A 187 -16.18 -5.52 -8.04
C TYR A 187 -16.29 -5.54 -6.51
N ILE A 188 -17.47 -5.20 -6.00
CA ILE A 188 -17.82 -5.46 -4.60
C ILE A 188 -18.84 -6.58 -4.52
N ASP A 189 -18.55 -7.53 -3.64
CA ASP A 189 -19.44 -8.62 -3.31
C ASP A 189 -20.25 -8.22 -2.08
N THR A 190 -21.50 -7.82 -2.31
CA THR A 190 -22.45 -7.53 -1.23
C THR A 190 -23.43 -8.68 -1.11
N GLY A 191 -23.07 -9.68 -0.30
CA GLY A 191 -23.89 -10.88 -0.10
C GLY A 191 -23.94 -11.75 -1.35
N LYS A 192 -25.11 -11.82 -2.02
CA LYS A 192 -25.30 -12.59 -3.27
C LYS A 192 -25.18 -11.74 -4.55
N GLN A 193 -24.89 -10.45 -4.43
CA GLN A 193 -24.82 -9.54 -5.57
C GLN A 193 -23.40 -9.05 -5.79
N HIS A 194 -22.90 -9.29 -7.01
CA HIS A 194 -21.67 -8.70 -7.53
C HIS A 194 -22.02 -7.34 -8.14
N LYS A 195 -21.60 -6.24 -7.50
CA LYS A 195 -21.85 -4.89 -8.04
C LYS A 195 -20.55 -4.33 -8.61
N LYS A 196 -20.63 -3.96 -9.89
CA LYS A 196 -19.58 -3.24 -10.61
C LYS A 196 -19.62 -1.76 -10.19
N ILE A 197 -18.54 -1.23 -9.63
CA ILE A 197 -18.42 0.20 -9.30
C ILE A 197 -17.32 0.81 -10.18
N HIS A 198 -17.70 1.90 -10.86
CA HIS A 198 -16.77 2.74 -11.62
C HIS A 198 -16.17 3.80 -10.70
N CYS A 199 -14.85 3.93 -10.76
CA CYS A 199 -14.09 4.89 -9.98
C CYS A 199 -13.16 5.71 -10.86
N LEU A 200 -13.12 7.01 -10.55
CA LEU A 200 -12.24 7.96 -11.21
C LEU A 200 -10.90 8.01 -10.47
N ALA A 201 -9.82 7.77 -11.19
CA ALA A 201 -8.46 7.90 -10.71
C ALA A 201 -7.68 8.96 -11.49
N ILE A 202 -6.69 9.55 -10.85
CA ILE A 202 -5.61 10.26 -11.52
C ILE A 202 -4.48 9.27 -11.80
N CYS A 203 -3.97 9.25 -13.03
CA CYS A 203 -2.82 8.45 -13.44
C CYS A 203 -1.63 9.37 -13.72
N LEU A 204 -0.52 9.10 -13.03
CA LEU A 204 0.78 9.71 -13.28
C LEU A 204 1.66 8.73 -14.04
N VAL A 205 2.40 9.22 -15.03
CA VAL A 205 3.37 8.43 -15.80
C VAL A 205 4.68 9.22 -15.87
N ALA A 206 5.78 8.62 -15.39
CA ALA A 206 7.12 9.19 -15.48
C ALA A 206 7.88 8.66 -16.69
N ALA A 207 8.85 9.42 -17.19
CA ALA A 207 9.68 9.06 -18.34
C ALA A 207 10.44 7.73 -18.18
N ASN A 208 10.71 7.29 -16.94
CA ASN A 208 11.32 5.99 -16.64
C ASN A 208 10.34 4.79 -16.70
N GLY A 209 9.11 5.05 -17.16
CA GLY A 209 8.03 4.06 -17.33
C GLY A 209 7.32 3.68 -16.04
N VAL A 210 7.63 4.31 -14.90
CA VAL A 210 6.86 4.13 -13.67
C VAL A 210 5.52 4.84 -13.81
N SER A 211 4.45 4.20 -13.34
CA SER A 211 3.11 4.82 -13.31
C SER A 211 2.39 4.53 -12.01
N VAL A 212 1.64 5.50 -11.51
CA VAL A 212 0.82 5.38 -10.29
C VAL A 212 -0.60 5.82 -10.59
N LEU A 213 -1.56 5.14 -9.98
CA LEU A 213 -2.98 5.50 -9.97
C LEU A 213 -3.37 5.90 -8.54
N SER A 214 -4.24 6.89 -8.41
CA SER A 214 -4.85 7.23 -7.12
C SER A 214 -6.28 7.72 -7.35
N ASP A 215 -7.19 7.25 -6.51
CA ASP A 215 -8.58 7.69 -6.49
C ASP A 215 -8.69 9.21 -6.29
N THR A 216 -9.59 9.83 -7.04
CA THR A 216 -9.79 11.28 -6.99
C THR A 216 -11.22 11.68 -7.34
N THR A 217 -11.62 12.90 -6.98
CA THR A 217 -12.74 13.56 -7.66
C THR A 217 -12.24 14.29 -8.89
N GLU A 218 -13.17 14.68 -9.76
CA GLU A 218 -12.84 15.46 -10.95
C GLU A 218 -12.23 16.82 -10.58
N GLU A 219 -12.75 17.50 -9.55
CA GLU A 219 -12.26 18.82 -9.13
C GLU A 219 -10.84 18.73 -8.57
N ALA A 220 -10.58 17.74 -7.70
CA ALA A 220 -9.26 17.52 -7.12
C ALA A 220 -8.23 17.11 -8.19
N GLY A 221 -8.63 16.25 -9.14
CA GLY A 221 -7.75 15.83 -10.23
C GLY A 221 -7.44 16.97 -11.20
N ARG A 222 -8.43 17.81 -11.56
CA ARG A 222 -8.22 19.00 -12.40
C ARG A 222 -7.31 20.01 -11.71
N ALA A 223 -7.48 20.21 -10.41
CA ALA A 223 -6.60 21.08 -9.62
C ALA A 223 -5.15 20.54 -9.61
N LEU A 224 -4.96 19.23 -9.47
CA LEU A 224 -3.62 18.63 -9.52
C LEU A 224 -2.98 18.78 -10.91
N MET A 225 -3.74 18.51 -11.97
CA MET A 225 -3.28 18.69 -13.36
C MET A 225 -2.82 20.12 -13.61
N ALA A 226 -3.56 21.12 -13.13
CA ALA A 226 -3.18 22.53 -13.28
C ALA A 226 -1.84 22.84 -12.62
N ILE A 227 -1.65 22.42 -11.35
CA ILE A 227 -0.38 22.67 -10.63
C ILE A 227 0.79 21.93 -11.29
N ILE A 228 0.59 20.69 -11.73
CA ILE A 228 1.65 19.94 -12.43
C ILE A 228 1.98 20.63 -13.75
N LYS A 229 0.99 21.10 -14.51
CA LYS A 229 1.21 21.79 -15.80
C LYS A 229 1.92 23.13 -15.65
N GLU A 230 1.72 23.84 -14.54
CA GLU A 230 2.48 25.04 -14.20
C GLU A 230 3.97 24.73 -13.96
N ARG A 231 4.28 23.57 -13.38
CA ARG A 231 5.66 23.16 -13.04
C ARG A 231 6.36 22.39 -14.15
N ASN A 232 5.58 21.68 -14.96
CA ASN A 232 6.02 20.89 -16.11
C ASN A 232 5.00 21.10 -17.24
N SER A 233 5.27 22.07 -18.12
CA SER A 233 4.39 22.42 -19.23
C SER A 233 4.31 21.35 -20.32
N THR A 234 5.22 20.38 -20.31
CA THR A 234 5.30 19.29 -21.31
C THR A 234 4.44 18.08 -20.96
N VAL A 235 3.87 18.03 -19.75
CA VAL A 235 3.04 16.92 -19.30
C VAL A 235 1.77 16.79 -20.14
N ASP A 236 1.48 15.58 -20.64
CA ASP A 236 0.22 15.29 -21.31
C ASP A 236 -0.90 15.06 -20.28
N THR A 237 -1.89 15.95 -20.28
CA THR A 237 -3.07 15.85 -19.40
C THR A 237 -4.27 15.20 -20.07
N ASN A 238 -4.12 14.66 -21.29
CA ASN A 238 -5.20 14.20 -22.15
C ASN A 238 -6.33 15.22 -22.29
N GLU A 239 -6.00 16.52 -22.28
CA GLU A 239 -6.97 17.64 -22.25
C GLU A 239 -7.99 17.56 -21.10
N GLY A 240 -7.68 16.81 -20.03
CA GLY A 240 -8.60 16.55 -18.92
C GLY A 240 -9.77 15.62 -19.28
N LYS A 241 -9.68 14.87 -20.38
CA LYS A 241 -10.61 13.80 -20.75
C LYS A 241 -10.26 12.52 -19.97
N VAL A 242 -11.28 11.77 -19.58
CA VAL A 242 -11.15 10.50 -18.88
C VAL A 242 -10.79 9.39 -19.86
N LEU A 243 -9.72 8.65 -19.56
CA LEU A 243 -9.35 7.46 -20.30
C LEU A 243 -10.17 6.26 -19.81
N PRO A 244 -10.79 5.50 -20.71
CA PRO A 244 -11.32 4.18 -20.39
C PRO A 244 -10.21 3.22 -19.91
N GLU A 245 -10.59 2.25 -19.07
CA GLU A 245 -9.67 1.27 -18.47
C GLU A 245 -8.85 0.51 -19.53
N ASP A 246 -9.46 0.12 -20.65
CA ASP A 246 -8.84 -0.59 -21.76
C ASP A 246 -7.93 0.29 -22.64
N ALA A 247 -8.08 1.61 -22.58
CA ALA A 247 -7.28 2.56 -23.34
C ALA A 247 -6.00 3.00 -22.61
N LEU A 248 -5.91 2.79 -21.29
CA LEU A 248 -4.84 3.33 -20.45
C LEU A 248 -3.45 2.82 -20.87
N ASP A 249 -3.31 1.53 -21.16
CA ASP A 249 -2.00 0.94 -21.52
C ASP A 249 -1.49 1.44 -22.88
N SER A 250 -2.40 1.59 -23.85
CA SER A 250 -2.07 2.16 -25.16
C SER A 250 -1.68 3.63 -25.03
N TYR A 251 -2.38 4.38 -24.17
CA TYR A 251 -2.03 5.76 -23.86
C TYR A 251 -0.64 5.87 -23.22
N LYS A 252 -0.33 5.02 -22.22
CA LYS A 252 0.99 4.98 -21.56
C LYS A 252 2.13 4.77 -22.56
N LYS A 253 1.98 3.83 -23.50
CA LYS A 253 2.99 3.59 -24.54
C LYS A 253 3.21 4.84 -25.39
N ARG A 254 2.12 5.46 -25.85
CA ARG A 254 2.18 6.67 -26.69
C ARG A 254 2.92 7.82 -26.02
N VAL A 255 2.66 8.09 -24.74
CA VAL A 255 3.30 9.21 -24.01
C VAL A 255 4.76 8.92 -23.60
N LEU A 256 5.19 7.66 -23.64
CA LEU A 256 6.57 7.25 -23.37
C LEU A 256 7.42 7.17 -24.65
N GLU A 257 6.81 6.85 -25.79
CA GLU A 257 7.47 6.70 -27.09
C GLU A 257 7.51 8.02 -27.90
N GLY A 258 6.68 8.99 -27.55
CA GLY A 258 6.67 10.35 -28.11
C GLY A 258 7.71 11.28 -27.50
#